data_AF-A0A554QWC7-F1
#
_entry.id   AF-A0A554QWC7-F1
#
_cell.length_a   1.000
_cell.length_b   1.000
_cell.length_c   1.000
_cell.angle_alpha   90.00
_cell.angle_beta   90.00
_cell.angle_gamma   90.00
#
_symmetry.space_group_name_H-M   'P 1'
#
loop_
_entity.id
_entity.type
_entity.pdbx_description
1 polymer ?
#
loop_
_entity_poly.entity_id
_entity_poly.type
_entity_poly.pdbx_seq_one_letter_code
_entity_poly.pdbx_strand_id
1 'polypeptide(L)'
;MLRRWFAIMIVVLAVAGIWQLTTPDRPVAVIVGAETLECATPYPIGPLQETSGATVPDDFVPVAAVTCDPIVSGDVAADRTVSFSAHRWEGDFGWAVELLNRSSSHRTGFPGCGDNYSLAVLEEFWLVDDRGRAIRPGYPSDSCGSPKPGGLAAIKELTSVGSTEHRIPLSEDQIYELSNCRPTFQPPTIGTTMPTSLSAGSYFCRFSSTEFVGTSSTMETIDGLPPAPDCDAVATEVASTIYVDSFTNQEQLLTVELDGCRRVIADGYAPLQVSDELLESFR
;
A
#
# COMPACT_ATOMS: atom_id res chain seq x y z
N MET A 1 -48.06 5.81 -38.54
CA MET A 1 -47.08 5.14 -37.66
C MET A 1 -45.63 5.45 -38.06
N LEU A 2 -45.27 5.39 -39.35
CA LEU A 2 -43.89 5.62 -39.84
C LEU A 2 -43.23 6.96 -39.41
N ARG A 3 -43.98 8.06 -39.41
CA ARG A 3 -43.47 9.40 -39.02
C ARG A 3 -43.09 9.54 -37.54
N ARG A 4 -43.75 8.77 -36.64
CA ARG A 4 -43.40 8.71 -35.22
C ARG A 4 -42.11 7.91 -34.99
N TRP A 5 -41.94 6.82 -35.74
CA TRP A 5 -40.71 6.01 -35.70
C TRP A 5 -39.48 6.77 -36.23
N PHE A 6 -39.64 7.53 -37.31
CA PHE A 6 -38.57 8.40 -37.82
C PHE A 6 -38.17 9.49 -36.82
N ALA A 7 -39.15 10.13 -36.15
CA ALA A 7 -38.85 11.13 -35.14
C ALA A 7 -38.09 10.54 -33.93
N ILE A 8 -38.47 9.34 -33.48
CA ILE A 8 -37.78 8.62 -32.40
C ILE A 8 -36.34 8.26 -32.82
N MET A 9 -36.16 7.73 -34.03
CA MET A 9 -34.83 7.39 -34.57
C MET A 9 -33.92 8.62 -34.64
N ILE A 10 -34.43 9.77 -35.10
CA ILE A 10 -33.65 11.01 -35.16
C ILE A 10 -33.26 11.47 -33.75
N VAL A 11 -34.16 11.40 -32.77
CA VAL A 11 -33.86 11.75 -31.38
C VAL A 11 -32.82 10.80 -30.79
N VAL A 12 -32.93 9.49 -31.02
CA VAL A 12 -31.94 8.51 -30.54
C VAL A 12 -30.57 8.73 -31.17
N LEU A 13 -30.51 8.99 -32.49
CA LEU A 13 -29.26 9.28 -33.18
C LEU A 13 -28.65 10.63 -32.74
N ALA A 14 -29.48 11.64 -32.49
CA ALA A 14 -29.03 12.92 -31.97
C ALA A 14 -28.50 12.79 -30.53
N VAL A 15 -29.20 12.04 -29.67
CA VAL A 15 -28.75 11.75 -28.30
C VAL A 15 -27.47 10.93 -28.33
N ALA A 16 -27.36 9.89 -29.16
CA ALA A 16 -26.14 9.09 -29.30
C ALA A 16 -24.97 9.91 -29.86
N GLY A 17 -25.22 10.79 -30.84
CA GLY A 17 -24.21 11.70 -31.39
C GLY A 17 -23.73 12.73 -30.37
N ILE A 18 -24.64 13.31 -29.59
CA ILE A 18 -24.30 14.21 -28.48
C ILE A 18 -23.51 13.45 -27.42
N TRP A 19 -23.94 12.23 -27.06
CA TRP A 19 -23.24 11.39 -26.09
C TRP A 19 -21.81 11.10 -26.56
N GLN A 20 -21.61 10.73 -27.82
CA GLN A 20 -20.27 10.46 -28.34
C GLN A 20 -19.38 11.71 -28.35
N LEU A 21 -19.94 12.88 -28.71
CA LEU A 21 -19.25 14.18 -28.66
C LEU A 21 -18.91 14.65 -27.25
N THR A 22 -19.62 14.20 -26.22
CA THR A 22 -19.37 14.60 -24.83
C THR A 22 -18.48 13.62 -24.07
N THR A 23 -18.07 12.51 -24.69
CA THR A 23 -17.16 11.54 -24.05
C THR A 23 -15.83 12.23 -23.84
N PRO A 24 -15.26 12.24 -22.61
CA PRO A 24 -13.97 12.88 -22.40
C PRO A 24 -12.90 12.22 -23.27
N ASP A 25 -12.37 12.97 -24.23
CA ASP A 25 -11.18 12.55 -24.96
C ASP A 25 -10.02 12.47 -23.99
N ARG A 26 -9.35 11.32 -24.03
CA ARG A 26 -8.18 11.04 -23.21
C ARG A 26 -6.93 11.46 -23.99
N PRO A 27 -5.97 12.14 -23.36
CA PRO A 27 -4.74 12.55 -24.05
C PRO A 27 -3.95 11.30 -24.47
N VAL A 28 -3.17 11.40 -25.54
CA VAL A 28 -2.23 10.34 -25.93
C VAL A 28 -1.00 10.41 -25.01
N ALA A 29 -0.49 9.25 -24.57
CA ALA A 29 0.65 9.18 -23.67
C ALA A 29 1.91 9.73 -24.34
N VAL A 30 2.71 10.47 -23.57
CA VAL A 30 3.99 11.01 -24.03
C VAL A 30 5.00 9.87 -24.13
N ILE A 31 5.68 9.79 -25.27
CA ILE A 31 6.75 8.83 -25.52
C ILE A 31 8.07 9.38 -24.98
N VAL A 32 8.75 8.59 -24.16
CA VAL A 32 10.07 8.87 -23.59
C VAL A 32 11.04 7.72 -23.87
N GLY A 33 12.32 7.87 -23.54
CA GLY A 33 13.28 6.77 -23.59
C GLY A 33 13.06 5.77 -22.45
N ALA A 34 13.13 4.47 -22.72
CA ALA A 34 12.93 3.44 -21.69
C ALA A 34 13.97 3.50 -20.56
N GLU A 35 15.14 4.07 -20.82
CA GLU A 35 16.18 4.35 -19.83
C GLU A 35 15.80 5.42 -18.81
N THR A 36 14.75 6.19 -19.07
CA THR A 36 14.23 7.23 -18.15
C THR A 36 13.06 6.74 -17.29
N LEU A 37 12.65 5.48 -17.46
CA LEU A 37 11.61 4.86 -16.66
C LEU A 37 12.12 4.66 -15.24
N GLU A 38 11.42 5.26 -14.29
CA GLU A 38 11.68 5.08 -12.87
C GLU A 38 10.36 4.80 -12.15
N CYS A 39 10.36 3.79 -11.28
CA CYS A 39 9.28 3.63 -10.32
C CYS A 39 9.43 4.69 -9.22
N ALA A 40 8.43 5.54 -9.07
CA ALA A 40 8.40 6.51 -7.98
C ALA A 40 8.31 5.81 -6.62
N THR A 41 8.89 6.42 -5.59
CA THR A 41 8.76 5.95 -4.21
C THR A 41 7.27 5.86 -3.82
N PRO A 42 6.79 4.68 -3.36
CA PRO A 42 5.40 4.50 -2.97
C PRO A 42 4.99 5.27 -1.71
N TYR A 43 3.69 5.52 -1.58
CA TYR A 43 3.09 6.04 -0.35
C TYR A 43 3.17 4.99 0.78
N PRO A 44 3.32 5.36 2.07
CA PRO A 44 3.33 6.72 2.63
C PRO A 44 4.69 7.43 2.60
N ILE A 45 5.76 6.76 2.17
CA ILE A 45 7.10 7.35 2.18
C ILE A 45 7.25 8.44 1.13
N GLY A 46 6.72 8.18 -0.07
CA GLY A 46 6.65 9.12 -1.17
C GLY A 46 5.28 9.79 -1.28
N PRO A 47 5.13 10.75 -2.20
CA PRO A 47 3.84 11.36 -2.46
C PRO A 47 2.85 10.33 -3.02
N LEU A 48 1.56 10.58 -2.79
CA LEU A 48 0.51 9.87 -3.53
C LEU A 48 0.71 10.13 -5.03
N GLN A 49 0.81 9.05 -5.79
CA GLN A 49 1.05 9.15 -7.23
C GLN A 49 -0.23 9.54 -7.97
N GLU A 50 -0.12 10.49 -8.88
CA GLU A 50 -1.20 10.81 -9.79
C GLU A 50 -1.37 9.68 -10.81
N THR A 51 -2.60 9.18 -10.95
CA THR A 51 -2.96 8.24 -12.00
C THR A 51 -2.99 8.95 -13.34
N SER A 52 -2.19 8.50 -14.30
CA SER A 52 -2.30 8.95 -15.69
C SER A 52 -3.71 8.67 -16.23
N GLY A 53 -4.21 9.56 -17.08
CA GLY A 53 -5.43 9.37 -17.86
C GLY A 53 -5.18 9.05 -19.33
N ALA A 54 -3.91 8.89 -19.74
CA ALA A 54 -3.54 8.88 -21.16
C ALA A 54 -3.79 7.54 -21.87
N THR A 55 -3.92 7.55 -23.21
CA THR A 55 -4.04 6.35 -24.06
C THR A 55 -2.70 5.94 -24.67
N VAL A 56 -2.61 4.70 -25.13
CA VAL A 56 -1.47 4.18 -25.91
C VAL A 56 -1.53 4.76 -27.33
N PRO A 57 -0.44 5.37 -27.84
CA PRO A 57 -0.36 5.83 -29.23
C PRO A 57 -0.55 4.68 -30.24
N ASP A 58 -1.20 4.96 -31.37
CA ASP A 58 -1.49 3.95 -32.40
C ASP A 58 -0.23 3.31 -33.02
N ASP A 59 0.90 4.03 -33.03
CA ASP A 59 2.19 3.56 -33.54
C ASP A 59 3.09 2.93 -32.45
N PHE A 60 2.57 2.73 -31.24
CA PHE A 60 3.28 2.15 -30.13
C PHE A 60 2.85 0.69 -29.92
N VAL A 61 3.75 -0.25 -30.22
CA VAL A 61 3.50 -1.69 -30.05
C VAL A 61 4.34 -2.20 -28.87
N PRO A 62 3.75 -2.39 -27.69
CA PRO A 62 4.51 -2.83 -26.51
C PRO A 62 4.97 -4.28 -26.65
N VAL A 63 6.20 -4.52 -26.19
CA VAL A 63 6.81 -5.85 -26.07
C VAL A 63 7.11 -6.21 -24.62
N ALA A 64 7.12 -5.22 -23.73
CA ALA A 64 7.24 -5.41 -22.30
C ALA A 64 6.42 -4.36 -21.53
N ALA A 65 6.14 -4.66 -20.27
CA ALA A 65 5.63 -3.70 -19.31
C ALA A 65 6.40 -3.79 -18.00
N VAL A 66 6.45 -2.68 -17.29
CA VAL A 66 6.96 -2.61 -15.91
C VAL A 66 5.82 -2.14 -15.02
N THR A 67 5.48 -2.89 -13.98
CA THR A 67 4.55 -2.44 -12.93
C THR A 67 5.35 -2.17 -11.66
N CYS A 68 4.96 -1.16 -10.89
CA CYS A 68 5.63 -0.74 -9.66
C CYS A 68 4.68 -0.98 -8.49
N ASP A 69 5.16 -1.67 -7.45
CA ASP A 69 4.36 -1.91 -6.24
C ASP A 69 3.80 -0.59 -5.68
N PRO A 70 2.52 -0.54 -5.30
CA PRO A 70 1.87 0.71 -4.92
C PRO A 70 2.15 1.09 -3.45
N ILE A 71 2.74 0.18 -2.69
CA ILE A 71 3.02 0.28 -1.26
C ILE A 71 4.36 -0.41 -1.01
N VAL A 72 5.15 0.12 -0.06
CA VAL A 72 6.39 -0.52 0.42
C VAL A 72 6.10 -1.77 1.26
N SER A 73 7.14 -2.56 1.56
CA SER A 73 7.07 -3.65 2.52
C SER A 73 6.54 -3.17 3.87
N GLY A 74 5.64 -3.95 4.47
CA GLY A 74 5.04 -3.61 5.77
C GLY A 74 6.05 -3.58 6.90
N ASP A 75 7.10 -4.39 6.82
CA ASP A 75 8.18 -4.44 7.80
C ASP A 75 9.40 -3.64 7.32
N VAL A 76 10.04 -2.98 8.29
CA VAL A 76 11.34 -2.33 8.16
C VAL A 76 12.44 -3.34 8.48
N ALA A 77 13.43 -3.44 7.60
CA ALA A 77 14.58 -4.33 7.79
C ALA A 77 15.58 -3.80 8.84
N ALA A 78 16.49 -4.67 9.30
CA ALA A 78 17.51 -4.32 10.29
C ALA A 78 18.41 -3.13 9.88
N ASP A 79 18.67 -2.97 8.58
CA ASP A 79 19.44 -1.84 8.04
C ASP A 79 18.60 -0.55 7.89
N ARG A 80 17.41 -0.52 8.50
CA ARG A 80 16.47 0.61 8.51
C ARG A 80 15.96 0.95 7.11
N THR A 81 15.78 -0.06 6.27
CA THR A 81 15.21 0.10 4.93
C THR A 81 13.83 -0.57 4.81
N VAL A 82 13.01 -0.02 3.92
CA VAL A 82 11.83 -0.70 3.36
C VAL A 82 12.07 -0.96 1.89
N SER A 83 11.38 -1.95 1.35
CA SER A 83 11.54 -2.37 -0.03
C SER A 83 10.25 -2.25 -0.82
N PHE A 84 10.36 -2.08 -2.13
CA PHE A 84 9.24 -2.24 -3.07
C PHE A 84 9.80 -2.77 -4.40
N SER A 85 8.98 -3.45 -5.18
CA SER A 85 9.45 -4.11 -6.41
C SER A 85 8.90 -3.46 -7.68
N ALA A 86 9.74 -3.44 -8.71
CA ALA A 86 9.35 -3.23 -10.08
C ALA A 86 9.29 -4.59 -10.79
N HIS A 87 8.14 -4.96 -11.34
CA HIS A 87 7.91 -6.24 -12.01
C HIS A 87 7.90 -6.07 -13.51
N ARG A 88 8.63 -6.93 -14.23
CA ARG A 88 8.67 -6.93 -15.69
C ARG A 88 7.79 -8.06 -16.25
N TRP A 89 6.95 -7.68 -17.21
CA TRP A 89 5.98 -8.54 -17.86
C TRP A 89 6.23 -8.56 -19.36
N GLU A 90 6.16 -9.73 -19.99
CA GLU A 90 6.30 -9.91 -21.44
C GLU A 90 5.23 -10.86 -21.99
N GLY A 91 4.83 -10.66 -23.24
CA GLY A 91 3.78 -11.45 -23.89
C GLY A 91 3.02 -10.67 -24.94
N ASP A 92 1.79 -11.13 -25.25
CA ASP A 92 0.89 -10.43 -26.16
C ASP A 92 0.07 -9.37 -25.40
N PHE A 93 0.43 -8.11 -25.64
CA PHE A 93 -0.21 -6.95 -25.02
C PHE A 93 -1.50 -6.50 -25.72
N GLY A 94 -1.93 -7.14 -26.81
CA GLY A 94 -3.07 -6.67 -27.61
C GLY A 94 -4.34 -6.43 -26.79
N TRP A 95 -4.67 -7.37 -25.90
CA TRP A 95 -5.83 -7.25 -25.01
C TRP A 95 -5.68 -6.16 -23.96
N ALA A 96 -4.49 -6.04 -23.35
CA ALA A 96 -4.20 -4.98 -22.40
C ALA A 96 -4.30 -3.59 -23.05
N VAL A 97 -3.71 -3.41 -24.23
CA VAL A 97 -3.79 -2.17 -25.00
C VAL A 97 -5.23 -1.84 -25.38
N GLU A 98 -6.02 -2.82 -25.81
CA GLU A 98 -7.45 -2.61 -26.10
C GLU A 98 -8.17 -2.05 -24.86
N LEU A 99 -7.96 -2.66 -23.69
CA LEU A 99 -8.57 -2.23 -22.43
C LEU A 99 -8.11 -0.83 -22.01
N LEU A 100 -6.82 -0.54 -22.14
CA LEU A 100 -6.23 0.76 -21.81
C LEU A 100 -6.68 1.86 -22.76
N ASN A 101 -7.00 1.55 -24.02
CA ASN A 101 -7.47 2.52 -25.01
C ASN A 101 -8.99 2.69 -25.04
N ARG A 102 -9.74 1.99 -24.19
CA ARG A 102 -11.18 2.24 -24.04
C ARG A 102 -11.44 3.68 -23.62
N SER A 103 -12.58 4.20 -24.06
CA SER A 103 -13.06 5.49 -23.62
C SER A 103 -13.45 5.46 -22.14
N SER A 104 -13.23 6.58 -21.45
CA SER A 104 -13.87 6.79 -20.15
C SER A 104 -15.38 6.85 -20.31
N SER A 105 -16.12 6.38 -19.31
CA SER A 105 -17.58 6.52 -19.29
C SER A 105 -17.96 7.97 -18.98
N HIS A 106 -19.14 8.39 -19.46
CA HIS A 106 -19.73 9.65 -19.03
C HIS A 106 -20.01 9.63 -17.53
N ARG A 107 -19.69 10.75 -16.86
CA ARG A 107 -20.07 10.92 -15.47
C ARG A 107 -21.60 11.04 -15.39
N THR A 108 -22.23 10.10 -14.71
CA THR A 108 -23.69 10.13 -14.51
C THR A 108 -24.00 10.90 -13.23
N GLY A 109 -24.86 11.92 -13.30
CA GLY A 109 -25.32 12.67 -12.12
C GLY A 109 -26.37 11.93 -11.26
N PHE A 110 -26.47 10.60 -11.39
CA PHE A 110 -27.42 9.81 -10.60
C PHE A 110 -26.85 9.50 -9.20
N PRO A 111 -27.69 9.48 -8.15
CA PRO A 111 -27.27 9.28 -6.75
C PRO A 111 -26.91 7.81 -6.41
N GLY A 112 -26.18 7.13 -7.30
CA GLY A 112 -25.72 5.75 -7.14
C GLY A 112 -24.19 5.59 -7.01
N CYS A 113 -23.43 6.67 -7.26
CA CYS A 113 -22.03 6.73 -6.88
C CYS A 113 -21.99 7.05 -5.39
N GLY A 114 -22.12 6.01 -4.54
CA GLY A 114 -21.86 6.16 -3.11
C GLY A 114 -20.42 6.60 -2.87
N ASP A 115 -20.13 7.04 -1.64
CA ASP A 115 -18.76 7.32 -1.20
C ASP A 115 -17.97 5.99 -1.18
N ASN A 116 -17.48 5.56 -2.35
CA ASN A 116 -16.69 4.36 -2.51
C ASN A 116 -15.29 4.63 -1.94
N TYR A 117 -15.15 4.51 -0.62
CA TYR A 117 -13.91 4.68 0.14
C TYR A 117 -12.90 3.54 -0.02
N SER A 118 -13.03 2.68 -1.03
CA SER A 118 -12.06 1.60 -1.26
C SER A 118 -11.72 1.52 -2.74
N LEU A 119 -10.91 2.46 -3.19
CA LEU A 119 -10.09 2.25 -4.37
C LEU A 119 -8.80 1.60 -3.87
N ALA A 120 -8.59 0.32 -4.19
CA ALA A 120 -7.27 -0.28 -4.06
C ALA A 120 -6.25 0.67 -4.71
N VAL A 121 -5.15 0.97 -4.02
CA VAL A 121 -4.09 1.82 -4.58
C VAL A 121 -3.60 1.13 -5.84
N LEU A 122 -3.87 1.76 -6.99
CA LEU A 122 -3.50 1.17 -8.27
C LEU A 122 -2.01 1.33 -8.50
N GLU A 123 -1.39 0.29 -9.02
CA GLU A 123 0.01 0.30 -9.40
C GLU A 123 0.25 1.33 -10.50
N GLU A 124 1.41 1.97 -10.43
CA GLU A 124 1.97 2.64 -11.59
C GLU A 124 2.52 1.58 -12.55
N PHE A 125 2.38 1.84 -13.85
CA PHE A 125 2.98 0.98 -14.85
C PHE A 125 3.39 1.75 -16.10
N TRP A 126 4.34 1.15 -16.80
CA TRP A 126 4.91 1.64 -18.03
C TRP A 126 4.85 0.55 -19.08
N LEU A 127 4.62 0.94 -20.33
CA LEU A 127 4.75 0.06 -21.49
C LEU A 127 6.02 0.39 -22.25
N VAL A 128 6.72 -0.62 -22.74
CA VAL A 128 8.00 -0.49 -23.44
C VAL A 128 7.91 -1.22 -24.78
N ASP A 129 8.37 -0.58 -25.86
CA ASP A 129 8.40 -1.18 -27.20
C ASP A 129 9.79 -1.71 -27.60
N ASP A 130 9.86 -2.33 -28.78
CA ASP A 130 11.06 -2.93 -29.36
C ASP A 130 12.13 -1.91 -29.78
N ARG A 131 11.79 -0.62 -29.82
CA ARG A 131 12.70 0.48 -30.13
C ARG A 131 13.31 1.11 -28.88
N GLY A 132 13.01 0.59 -27.69
CA GLY A 132 13.44 1.16 -26.42
C GLY A 132 12.71 2.46 -26.07
N ARG A 133 11.50 2.67 -26.62
CA ARG A 133 10.61 3.77 -26.22
C ARG A 133 9.71 3.29 -25.09
N ALA A 134 9.36 4.19 -24.18
CA ALA A 134 8.43 3.92 -23.09
C ALA A 134 7.30 4.96 -23.03
N ILE A 135 6.14 4.53 -22.52
CA ILE A 135 4.99 5.38 -22.26
C ILE A 135 4.36 5.02 -20.90
N ARG A 136 3.75 6.02 -20.26
CA ARG A 136 2.92 5.85 -19.05
C ARG A 136 1.44 6.05 -19.39
N PRO A 137 0.75 5.02 -19.91
CA PRO A 137 -0.68 5.12 -20.16
C PRO A 137 -1.45 5.16 -18.84
N GLY A 138 -2.72 5.46 -18.96
CA GLY A 138 -3.63 5.67 -17.85
C GLY A 138 -4.80 4.71 -17.84
N TYR A 139 -5.62 4.84 -16.80
CA TYR A 139 -6.86 4.08 -16.67
C TYR A 139 -8.03 4.84 -17.30
N PRO A 140 -8.87 4.20 -18.12
CA PRO A 140 -10.18 4.77 -18.41
C PRO A 140 -11.00 4.82 -17.13
N SER A 141 -11.90 5.81 -17.01
CA SER A 141 -12.77 5.94 -15.85
C SER A 141 -14.16 5.32 -16.09
N ASP A 142 -14.83 4.91 -15.03
CA ASP A 142 -16.25 4.56 -15.03
C ASP A 142 -17.16 5.80 -14.88
N SER A 143 -18.47 5.57 -14.79
CA SER A 143 -19.46 6.65 -14.69
C SER A 143 -19.45 7.39 -13.36
N CYS A 144 -18.74 6.87 -12.35
CA CYS A 144 -18.48 7.54 -11.08
C CYS A 144 -17.16 8.32 -11.11
N GLY A 145 -16.32 8.08 -12.11
CA GLY A 145 -14.98 8.66 -12.24
C GLY A 145 -13.89 7.77 -11.65
N SER A 146 -14.22 6.57 -11.19
CA SER A 146 -13.25 5.61 -10.67
C SER A 146 -12.45 4.99 -11.82
N PRO A 147 -11.15 4.71 -11.63
CA PRO A 147 -10.34 4.05 -12.64
C PRO A 147 -10.83 2.62 -12.89
N LYS A 148 -10.80 2.17 -14.15
CA LYS A 148 -11.06 0.79 -14.58
C LYS A 148 -9.73 0.04 -14.71
N PRO A 149 -9.37 -0.84 -13.75
CA PRO A 149 -8.03 -1.45 -13.70
C PRO A 149 -7.83 -2.63 -14.67
N GLY A 150 -8.81 -2.91 -15.55
CA GLY A 150 -8.77 -4.10 -16.42
C GLY A 150 -7.51 -4.20 -17.28
N GLY A 151 -6.98 -3.07 -17.77
CA GLY A 151 -5.74 -3.05 -18.55
C GLY A 151 -4.52 -3.48 -17.73
N LEU A 152 -4.37 -2.99 -16.50
CA LEU A 152 -3.32 -3.43 -15.58
C LEU A 152 -3.48 -4.91 -15.21
N ALA A 153 -4.72 -5.35 -14.94
CA ALA A 153 -4.98 -6.77 -14.65
C ALA A 153 -4.54 -7.67 -15.82
N ALA A 154 -4.86 -7.29 -17.06
CA ALA A 154 -4.41 -8.02 -18.24
C ALA A 154 -2.88 -8.03 -18.41
N ILE A 155 -2.17 -6.97 -18.02
CA ILE A 155 -0.69 -6.95 -18.01
C ILE A 155 -0.15 -7.96 -16.99
N LYS A 156 -0.71 -8.01 -15.79
CA LYS A 156 -0.26 -8.90 -14.70
C LYS A 156 -0.61 -10.39 -14.95
N GLU A 157 -1.45 -10.68 -15.94
CA GLU A 157 -1.71 -12.04 -16.43
C GLU A 157 -0.66 -12.51 -17.46
N LEU A 158 0.19 -11.61 -17.96
CA LEU A 158 1.28 -11.95 -18.87
C LEU A 158 2.42 -12.68 -18.14
N THR A 159 3.44 -13.10 -18.90
CA THR A 159 4.57 -13.82 -18.31
C THR A 159 5.42 -12.85 -17.51
N SER A 160 5.53 -13.09 -16.20
CA SER A 160 6.53 -12.41 -15.37
C SER A 160 7.91 -12.93 -15.74
N VAL A 161 8.79 -12.04 -16.23
CA VAL A 161 10.15 -12.38 -16.66
C VAL A 161 11.22 -11.92 -15.67
N GLY A 162 10.82 -11.18 -14.64
CA GLY A 162 11.71 -10.77 -13.55
C GLY A 162 11.12 -9.66 -12.69
N SER A 163 11.82 -9.38 -11.59
CA SER A 163 11.56 -8.22 -10.74
C SER A 163 12.87 -7.57 -10.32
N THR A 164 12.81 -6.28 -10.03
CA THR A 164 13.91 -5.51 -9.44
C THR A 164 13.43 -4.94 -8.12
N GLU A 165 14.12 -5.27 -7.03
CA GLU A 165 13.84 -4.72 -5.72
C GLU A 165 14.54 -3.37 -5.54
N HIS A 166 13.80 -2.39 -5.06
CA HIS A 166 14.32 -1.09 -4.65
C HIS A 166 14.27 -0.99 -3.13
N ARG A 167 15.33 -0.45 -2.52
CA ARG A 167 15.40 -0.20 -1.07
C ARG A 167 15.44 1.28 -0.78
N ILE A 168 14.68 1.68 0.23
CA ILE A 168 14.57 3.06 0.66
C ILE A 168 15.05 3.15 2.11
N PRO A 169 16.13 3.90 2.39
CA PRO A 169 16.54 4.16 3.76
C PRO A 169 15.52 5.06 4.44
N LEU A 170 15.17 4.73 5.69
CA LEU A 170 14.24 5.49 6.51
C LEU A 170 14.98 6.24 7.63
N SER A 171 14.52 7.45 7.93
CA SER A 171 14.87 8.13 9.18
C SER A 171 14.15 7.50 10.39
N GLU A 172 14.59 7.82 11.61
CA GLU A 172 13.91 7.36 12.81
C GLU A 172 12.47 7.85 12.89
N ASP A 173 12.21 9.10 12.47
CA ASP A 173 10.86 9.66 12.40
C ASP A 173 9.99 8.92 11.38
N GLN A 174 10.54 8.53 10.22
CA GLN A 174 9.79 7.75 9.22
C GLN A 174 9.45 6.34 9.71
N ILE A 175 10.35 5.71 10.46
CA ILE A 175 10.06 4.41 11.12
C ILE A 175 8.96 4.59 12.17
N TYR A 176 8.99 5.69 12.92
CA TYR A 176 7.95 6.02 13.89
C TYR A 176 6.58 6.19 13.22
N GLU A 177 6.48 6.99 12.15
CA GLU A 177 5.22 7.20 11.44
C GLU A 177 4.69 5.92 10.77
N LEU A 178 5.58 5.06 10.26
CA LEU A 178 5.20 3.83 9.56
C LEU A 178 4.81 2.70 10.53
N SER A 179 5.58 2.51 11.60
CA SER A 179 5.53 1.33 12.47
C SER A 179 5.17 1.66 13.92
N ASN A 180 4.93 2.93 14.25
CA ASN A 180 4.57 3.41 15.59
C ASN A 180 5.53 2.95 16.69
N CYS A 181 6.82 2.82 16.35
CA CYS A 181 7.89 2.38 17.24
C CYS A 181 9.18 3.15 16.94
N ARG A 182 10.14 3.13 17.87
CA ARG A 182 11.43 3.80 17.69
C ARG A 182 12.54 2.78 17.49
N PRO A 183 13.44 2.92 16.49
CA PRO A 183 14.51 1.96 16.21
C PRO A 183 15.73 2.12 17.14
N THR A 184 15.55 2.80 18.27
CA THR A 184 16.55 2.99 19.31
C THR A 184 16.04 2.34 20.58
N PHE A 185 16.77 1.34 21.07
CA PHE A 185 16.33 0.58 22.24
C PHE A 185 16.32 1.47 23.49
N GLN A 186 15.21 1.42 24.21
CA GLN A 186 15.05 2.03 25.52
C GLN A 186 14.59 0.94 26.51
N PRO A 187 15.32 0.71 27.62
CA PRO A 187 14.86 -0.22 28.65
C PRO A 187 13.52 0.24 29.24
N PRO A 188 12.56 -0.68 29.46
CA PRO A 188 11.28 -0.31 30.03
C PRO A 188 11.39 0.07 31.51
N THR A 189 10.53 0.98 31.96
CA THR A 189 10.46 1.43 33.35
C THR A 189 9.40 0.63 34.10
N ILE A 190 9.82 -0.25 35.01
CA ILE A 190 8.91 -1.11 35.79
C ILE A 190 8.21 -0.28 36.88
N GLY A 191 6.89 -0.37 36.93
CA GLY A 191 6.05 0.15 38.00
C GLY A 191 5.43 -0.94 38.88
N THR A 192 4.48 -0.52 39.71
CA THR A 192 3.75 -1.42 40.64
C THR A 192 2.24 -1.39 40.46
N THR A 193 1.72 -0.43 39.68
CA THR A 193 0.29 -0.27 39.39
C THR A 193 -0.07 -1.15 38.19
N MET A 194 -1.18 -1.88 38.24
CA MET A 194 -1.67 -2.62 37.08
C MET A 194 -2.23 -1.67 36.02
N PRO A 195 -1.94 -1.87 34.73
CA PRO A 195 -2.57 -1.09 33.67
C PRO A 195 -4.05 -1.45 33.56
N THR A 196 -4.89 -0.47 33.26
CA THR A 196 -6.35 -0.67 33.11
C THR A 196 -6.77 -1.03 31.69
N SER A 197 -6.03 -0.56 30.69
CA SER A 197 -6.19 -0.93 29.29
C SER A 197 -4.88 -0.67 28.54
N LEU A 198 -4.48 -1.62 27.69
CA LEU A 198 -3.33 -1.48 26.81
C LEU A 198 -3.79 -1.59 25.35
N SER A 199 -3.99 -0.44 24.71
CA SER A 199 -4.31 -0.35 23.28
C SER A 199 -3.06 0.07 22.52
N ALA A 200 -2.25 -0.89 22.10
CA ALA A 200 -1.08 -0.68 21.25
C ALA A 200 -1.40 -0.92 19.77
N GLY A 201 -0.59 -0.34 18.88
CA GLY A 201 -0.63 -0.66 17.45
C GLY A 201 -0.17 -2.09 17.16
N SER A 202 -0.33 -2.53 15.91
CA SER A 202 0.06 -3.88 15.48
C SER A 202 1.56 -4.02 15.22
N TYR A 203 2.31 -2.94 15.01
CA TYR A 203 3.71 -2.97 14.62
C TYR A 203 4.64 -2.75 15.82
N PHE A 204 5.74 -3.50 15.83
CA PHE A 204 6.76 -3.49 16.88
C PHE A 204 8.15 -3.43 16.27
N CYS A 205 9.01 -2.62 16.86
CA CYS A 205 10.45 -2.64 16.62
C CYS A 205 11.05 -3.82 17.38
N ARG A 206 11.80 -4.67 16.69
CA ARG A 206 12.49 -5.83 17.24
C ARG A 206 13.91 -5.47 17.61
N PHE A 207 14.36 -5.98 18.75
CA PHE A 207 15.72 -5.83 19.20
C PHE A 207 16.32 -7.16 19.66
N SER A 208 17.56 -7.38 19.23
CA SER A 208 18.45 -8.36 19.83
C SER A 208 19.43 -7.63 20.74
N SER A 209 19.32 -7.88 22.03
CA SER A 209 19.90 -7.11 23.12
C SER A 209 19.50 -5.63 23.03
N THR A 210 20.31 -4.80 22.39
CA THR A 210 20.02 -3.37 22.16
C THR A 210 20.09 -2.99 20.68
N GLU A 211 20.39 -3.95 19.81
CA GLU A 211 20.51 -3.76 18.37
C GLU A 211 19.15 -3.92 17.71
N PHE A 212 18.76 -2.94 16.89
CA PHE A 212 17.54 -3.02 16.10
C PHE A 212 17.69 -4.06 14.99
N VAL A 213 16.78 -5.03 14.95
CA VAL A 213 16.81 -6.14 13.97
C VAL A 213 15.67 -6.08 12.96
N GLY A 214 14.90 -5.00 12.96
CA GLY A 214 13.79 -4.75 12.06
C GLY A 214 12.47 -4.54 12.80
N THR A 215 11.36 -4.53 12.08
CA THR A 215 10.01 -4.53 12.67
C THR A 215 9.30 -5.84 12.38
N SER A 216 8.25 -6.08 13.14
CA SER A 216 7.29 -7.17 12.93
C SER A 216 5.90 -6.70 13.33
N SER A 217 4.87 -7.28 12.73
CA SER A 217 3.48 -7.01 13.13
C SER A 217 2.82 -8.21 13.81
N THR A 218 1.90 -7.92 14.73
CA THR A 218 1.03 -8.90 15.38
C THR A 218 -0.41 -8.39 15.42
N MET A 219 -1.36 -9.32 15.36
CA MET A 219 -2.79 -9.05 15.55
C MET A 219 -3.28 -9.49 16.94
N GLU A 220 -2.39 -10.02 17.78
CA GLU A 220 -2.75 -10.55 19.09
C GLU A 220 -3.04 -9.43 20.09
N THR A 221 -3.98 -9.71 21.00
CA THR A 221 -4.37 -8.75 22.03
C THR A 221 -3.36 -8.72 23.18
N ILE A 222 -3.07 -7.51 23.65
CA ILE A 222 -2.18 -7.27 24.80
C ILE A 222 -3.01 -6.87 26.04
N ASP A 223 -4.30 -6.60 25.85
CA ASP A 223 -5.20 -6.25 26.95
C ASP A 223 -5.65 -7.48 27.74
N GLY A 224 -5.82 -7.32 29.06
CA GLY A 224 -6.31 -8.37 29.95
C GLY A 224 -5.31 -9.49 30.30
N LEU A 225 -4.01 -9.30 30.02
CA LEU A 225 -2.97 -10.26 30.41
C LEU A 225 -2.85 -10.36 31.95
N PRO A 226 -2.57 -11.55 32.51
CA PRO A 226 -2.42 -11.72 33.95
C PRO A 226 -1.09 -11.09 34.45
N PRO A 227 -0.95 -10.80 35.76
CA PRO A 227 0.32 -10.35 36.33
C PRO A 227 1.47 -11.33 36.05
N ALA A 228 2.65 -10.82 35.73
CA ALA A 228 3.84 -11.65 35.61
C ALA A 228 4.28 -12.19 36.98
N PRO A 229 4.76 -13.45 37.05
CA PRO A 229 5.41 -13.97 38.25
C PRO A 229 6.76 -13.29 38.47
N ASP A 230 7.29 -13.41 39.70
CA ASP A 230 8.65 -12.97 40.01
C ASP A 230 9.66 -13.72 39.14
N CYS A 231 10.50 -12.97 38.43
CA CYS A 231 11.51 -13.51 37.54
C CYS A 231 12.64 -12.49 37.32
N ASP A 232 13.88 -12.96 37.44
CA ASP A 232 15.10 -12.17 37.33
C ASP A 232 15.88 -12.42 36.02
N ALA A 233 15.33 -13.23 35.10
CA ALA A 233 15.95 -13.46 33.81
C ALA A 233 15.92 -12.18 32.96
N VAL A 234 17.07 -11.80 32.41
CA VAL A 234 17.17 -10.66 31.51
C VAL A 234 16.80 -11.12 30.10
N ALA A 235 15.84 -10.43 29.47
CA ALA A 235 15.49 -10.67 28.08
C ALA A 235 16.61 -10.18 27.16
N THR A 236 16.97 -11.00 26.17
CA THR A 236 17.87 -10.63 25.08
C THR A 236 17.15 -10.45 23.77
N GLU A 237 15.88 -10.85 23.67
CA GLU A 237 15.04 -10.63 22.50
C GLU A 237 13.78 -9.89 22.95
N VAL A 238 13.57 -8.70 22.41
CA VAL A 238 12.43 -7.86 22.77
C VAL A 238 11.76 -7.27 21.54
N ALA A 239 10.46 -7.04 21.65
CA ALA A 239 9.67 -6.26 20.71
C ALA A 239 9.13 -5.03 21.45
N SER A 240 9.22 -3.85 20.87
CA SER A 240 8.67 -2.64 21.48
C SER A 240 7.86 -1.79 20.52
N THR A 241 6.86 -1.12 21.08
CA THR A 241 5.98 -0.20 20.35
C THR A 241 5.61 0.96 21.24
N ILE A 242 5.09 2.03 20.66
CA ILE A 242 4.51 3.13 21.40
C ILE A 242 3.00 2.90 21.53
N TYR A 243 2.45 3.15 22.71
CA TYR A 243 1.02 3.19 22.92
C TYR A 243 0.63 4.51 23.58
N VAL A 244 -0.62 4.92 23.40
CA VAL A 244 -1.15 6.10 24.08
C VAL A 244 -1.87 5.64 25.35
N ASP A 245 -1.34 6.07 26.49
CA ASP A 245 -1.96 5.78 27.78
C ASP A 245 -3.30 6.51 27.90
N SER A 246 -4.38 5.76 28.12
CA SER A 246 -5.74 6.31 28.09
C SER A 246 -6.05 7.28 29.23
N PHE A 247 -5.28 7.26 30.32
CA PHE A 247 -5.52 8.11 31.49
C PHE A 247 -4.74 9.42 31.41
N THR A 248 -3.46 9.34 31.05
CA THR A 248 -2.55 10.48 30.93
C THR A 248 -2.59 11.14 29.55
N ASN A 249 -3.08 10.43 28.54
CA ASN A 249 -3.04 10.81 27.14
C ASN A 249 -1.61 11.13 26.66
N GLN A 250 -0.65 10.39 27.19
CA GLN A 250 0.76 10.48 26.81
C GLN A 250 1.19 9.22 26.09
N GLU A 251 2.10 9.39 25.13
CA GLU A 251 2.83 8.27 24.53
C GLU A 251 3.72 7.62 25.57
N GLN A 252 3.64 6.30 25.67
CA GLN A 252 4.42 5.46 26.56
C GLN A 252 5.00 4.30 25.78
N LEU A 253 6.14 3.78 26.24
CA LEU A 253 6.74 2.59 25.66
C LEU A 253 6.01 1.35 26.19
N LEU A 254 5.72 0.41 25.28
CA LEU A 254 5.32 -0.94 25.61
C LEU A 254 6.38 -1.89 25.07
N THR A 255 6.93 -2.72 25.95
CA THR A 255 7.96 -3.72 25.63
C THR A 255 7.43 -5.10 25.90
N VAL A 256 7.58 -6.00 24.93
CA VAL A 256 7.31 -7.43 25.04
C VAL A 256 8.64 -8.16 25.05
N GLU A 257 8.93 -8.88 26.12
CA GLU A 257 10.06 -9.79 26.20
C GLU A 257 9.69 -11.10 25.48
N LEU A 258 10.52 -11.51 24.53
CA LEU A 258 10.28 -12.68 23.69
C LEU A 258 11.05 -13.91 24.20
N ASP A 259 12.03 -13.67 25.05
CA ASP A 259 12.77 -14.62 25.85
C ASP A 259 12.82 -14.16 27.32
N GLY A 260 13.73 -14.74 28.11
CA GLY A 260 13.87 -14.38 29.52
C GLY A 260 12.59 -14.62 30.33
N CYS A 261 12.09 -13.55 30.97
CA CYS A 261 10.89 -13.61 31.80
C CYS A 261 9.58 -13.53 31.01
N ARG A 262 9.63 -13.23 29.71
CA ARG A 262 8.46 -13.25 28.83
C ARG A 262 7.33 -12.37 29.35
N ARG A 263 7.65 -11.11 29.62
CA ARG A 263 6.72 -10.11 30.17
C ARG A 263 6.28 -9.13 29.10
N VAL A 264 5.08 -8.58 29.27
CA VAL A 264 4.68 -7.32 28.67
C VAL A 264 4.82 -6.22 29.72
N ILE A 265 5.59 -5.19 29.41
CA ILE A 265 5.94 -4.09 30.31
C ILE A 265 5.56 -2.79 29.62
N ALA A 266 4.50 -2.16 30.13
CA ALA A 266 4.16 -0.78 29.81
C ALA A 266 4.87 0.16 30.80
N ASP A 267 5.49 1.22 30.31
CA ASP A 267 6.27 2.14 31.14
C ASP A 267 5.45 2.69 32.33
N GLY A 268 6.00 2.54 33.53
CA GLY A 268 5.37 2.98 34.78
C GLY A 268 4.33 2.01 35.37
N TYR A 269 4.08 0.88 34.71
CA TYR A 269 3.11 -0.14 35.16
C TYR A 269 3.77 -1.45 35.59
N ALA A 270 3.01 -2.26 36.33
CA ALA A 270 3.41 -3.60 36.73
C ALA A 270 3.51 -4.53 35.51
N PRO A 271 4.54 -5.40 35.44
CA PRO A 271 4.69 -6.34 34.33
C PRO A 271 3.54 -7.36 34.26
N LEU A 272 3.10 -7.65 33.04
CA LEU A 272 2.11 -8.68 32.74
C LEU A 272 2.80 -9.88 32.11
N GLN A 273 2.23 -11.07 32.27
CA GLN A 273 2.73 -12.28 31.63
C GLN A 273 2.28 -12.28 30.16
N VAL A 274 3.23 -12.42 29.24
CA VAL A 274 2.92 -12.59 27.82
C VAL A 274 2.17 -13.92 27.60
N SER A 275 1.24 -13.96 26.66
CA SER A 275 0.60 -15.21 26.24
C SER A 275 1.47 -15.98 25.24
N ASP A 276 1.23 -17.29 25.11
CA ASP A 276 1.94 -18.11 24.13
C ASP A 276 1.57 -17.69 22.70
N GLU A 277 0.31 -17.32 22.44
CA GLU A 277 -0.15 -16.84 21.14
C GLU A 277 0.58 -15.55 20.72
N LEU A 278 0.73 -14.61 21.66
CA LEU A 278 1.45 -13.36 21.41
C LEU A 278 2.93 -13.64 21.13
N LEU A 279 3.58 -14.55 21.86
CA LEU A 279 4.97 -14.96 21.56
C LEU A 279 5.11 -15.64 20.20
N GLU A 280 4.17 -16.49 19.81
CA GLU A 280 4.19 -17.17 18.52
C GLU A 280 4.00 -16.20 17.36
N SER A 281 3.23 -15.13 17.55
CA SER A 281 3.03 -14.10 16.52
C SER A 281 4.32 -13.33 16.15
N PHE A 282 5.37 -13.44 16.98
CA PHE A 282 6.67 -12.80 16.79
C PHE A 282 7.76 -13.75 16.25
N ARG A 283 7.42 -14.98 15.87
CA ARG A 283 8.34 -15.97 15.29
C ARG A 283 8.18 -16.08 13.78
#